data_AF-A0A258P3C8-F1
#
_entry.id   AF-A0A258P3C8-F1
#
_cell.length_a   1.000
_cell.length_b   1.000
_cell.length_c   1.000
_cell.angle_alpha   90.00
_cell.angle_beta   90.00
_cell.angle_gamma   90.00
#
_symmetry.space_group_name_H-M   'P 1'
#
loop_
_entity.id
_entity.type
_entity.pdbx_description
1 polymer ?
#
loop_
_entity_poly.entity_id
_entity_poly.type
_entity_poly.pdbx_seq_one_letter_code
_entity_poly.pdbx_strand_id
1 'polypeptide(L)'
;MSHWLDLFEAAQPWLTKAMQYLGRPFAVIELFATACGLFGSLLLALKGRQAPLGWLFFAASNIGWLSFANGHGHQFMFVQQIGFSITSLVGIYTWIIVPAVDHHYEQLVRKAIGL
;
A
#
# COMPACT_ATOMS: atom_id res chain seq x y z
N MET A 1 -26.55 -7.37 31.45
CA MET A 1 -25.66 -6.19 31.58
C MET A 1 -24.25 -6.57 32.03
N SER A 2 -24.04 -7.71 32.71
CA SER A 2 -22.72 -8.24 33.11
C SER A 2 -21.84 -8.69 31.92
N HIS A 3 -22.40 -9.37 30.91
CA HIS A 3 -21.62 -9.91 29.80
C HIS A 3 -20.85 -8.87 28.98
N TRP A 4 -21.38 -7.65 28.83
CA TRP A 4 -20.69 -6.56 28.14
C TRP A 4 -19.50 -5.99 28.93
N LEU A 5 -19.57 -6.03 30.27
CA LEU A 5 -18.47 -5.61 31.14
C LEU A 5 -17.34 -6.64 31.11
N ASP A 6 -17.68 -7.93 31.17
CA ASP A 6 -16.69 -9.02 31.09
C ASP A 6 -15.93 -8.98 29.75
N LEU A 7 -16.62 -8.72 28.64
CA LEU A 7 -16.02 -8.55 27.32
C LEU A 7 -15.11 -7.31 27.26
N PHE A 8 -15.51 -6.21 27.89
CA PHE A 8 -14.70 -4.98 27.92
C PHE A 8 -13.44 -5.17 28.77
N GLU A 9 -13.55 -5.76 29.96
CA GLU A 9 -12.42 -6.07 30.82
C GLU A 9 -11.44 -7.05 30.15
N ALA A 10 -11.97 -8.05 29.43
CA ALA A 10 -11.15 -8.95 28.61
C ALA A 10 -10.42 -8.22 27.47
N ALA A 11 -11.01 -7.17 26.91
CA ALA A 11 -10.43 -6.37 25.83
C ALA A 11 -9.47 -5.26 26.33
N GLN A 12 -9.58 -4.84 27.59
CA GLN A 12 -8.82 -3.72 28.17
C GLN A 12 -7.29 -3.84 28.00
N PRO A 13 -6.65 -5.01 28.17
CA PRO A 13 -5.21 -5.16 27.95
C PRO A 13 -4.81 -4.92 26.48
N TRP A 14 -5.67 -5.28 25.54
CA TRP A 14 -5.44 -5.10 24.11
C TRP A 14 -5.65 -3.63 23.70
N LEU A 15 -6.68 -2.99 24.23
CA LEU A 15 -6.96 -1.56 24.00
C LEU A 15 -5.82 -0.69 24.51
N THR A 16 -5.35 -0.94 25.73
CA THR A 16 -4.20 -0.21 26.30
C THR A 16 -2.93 -0.41 25.50
N LYS A 17 -2.64 -1.65 25.07
CA LYS A 17 -1.49 -1.94 24.20
C LYS A 17 -1.61 -1.24 22.85
N ALA A 18 -2.81 -1.18 22.27
CA ALA A 18 -3.07 -0.48 21.01
C ALA A 18 -2.85 1.04 21.16
N MET A 19 -3.38 1.65 22.23
CA MET A 19 -3.18 3.07 22.52
C MET A 19 -1.69 3.39 22.77
N GLN A 20 -0.97 2.54 23.49
CA GLN A 20 0.48 2.68 23.70
C GLN A 20 1.26 2.55 22.38
N TYR A 21 0.86 1.64 21.50
CA TYR A 21 1.49 1.48 20.20
C TYR A 21 1.29 2.72 19.33
N LEU A 22 0.07 3.27 19.29
CA LEU A 22 -0.22 4.52 18.56
C LEU A 22 0.57 5.72 19.07
N GLY A 23 0.99 5.72 20.33
CA GLY A 23 1.85 6.75 20.92
C GLY A 23 3.33 6.64 20.55
N ARG A 24 3.76 5.57 19.85
CA ARG A 24 5.16 5.39 19.46
C ARG A 24 5.53 6.29 18.28
N PRO A 25 6.79 6.78 18.24
CA PRO A 25 7.31 7.38 17.03
C PRO A 25 7.19 6.34 15.89
N PHE A 26 6.75 6.77 14.71
CA PHE A 26 6.49 5.94 13.51
C PHE A 26 5.22 5.08 13.48
N ALA A 27 4.41 5.01 14.55
CA ALA A 27 3.20 4.17 14.55
C ALA A 27 2.21 4.53 13.43
N VAL A 28 2.06 5.82 13.14
CA VAL A 28 1.22 6.32 12.02
C VAL A 28 1.78 5.87 10.67
N ILE A 29 3.11 5.88 10.50
CA ILE A 29 3.78 5.46 9.28
C ILE A 29 3.63 3.95 9.08
N GLU A 30 3.80 3.16 10.15
CA GLU A 30 3.59 1.70 10.12
C GLU A 30 2.14 1.36 9.76
N LEU A 31 1.17 2.03 10.38
CA LEU A 31 -0.25 1.82 10.10
C LEU A 31 -0.59 2.16 8.64
N PHE A 32 -0.12 3.31 8.17
CA PHE A 32 -0.31 3.74 6.78
C PHE A 32 0.34 2.75 5.81
N ALA A 33 1.61 2.40 6.03
CA ALA A 33 2.35 1.49 5.16
C ALA A 33 1.69 0.10 5.13
N THR A 34 1.25 -0.41 6.28
CA THR A 34 0.51 -1.68 6.40
C THR A 34 -0.81 -1.62 5.64
N ALA A 35 -1.62 -0.58 5.88
CA ALA A 35 -2.93 -0.43 5.23
C ALA A 35 -2.78 -0.35 3.70
N CYS A 36 -1.84 0.46 3.20
CA CYS A 36 -1.55 0.54 1.78
C CYS A 36 -1.06 -0.79 1.21
N GLY A 37 -0.16 -1.50 1.90
CA GLY A 37 0.35 -2.79 1.44
C GLY A 37 -0.75 -3.86 1.34
N LEU A 38 -1.65 -3.93 2.33
CA LEU A 38 -2.80 -4.84 2.32
C LEU A 38 -3.82 -4.47 1.25
N PHE A 39 -4.11 -3.19 1.08
CA PHE A 39 -5.06 -2.75 0.06
C PHE A 39 -4.51 -2.96 -1.36
N GLY A 40 -3.20 -2.72 -1.56
CA GLY A 40 -2.53 -2.99 -2.82
C GLY A 40 -2.55 -4.46 -3.21
N SER A 41 -2.29 -5.35 -2.25
CA SER A 41 -2.37 -6.80 -2.48
C SER A 41 -3.80 -7.26 -2.76
N LEU A 42 -4.80 -6.72 -2.04
CA LEU A 42 -6.21 -6.99 -2.28
C LEU A 42 -6.65 -6.58 -3.69
N LEU A 43 -6.30 -5.36 -4.12
CA LEU A 43 -6.65 -4.86 -5.46
C LEU A 43 -6.10 -5.77 -6.57
N LEU A 44 -4.84 -6.19 -6.44
CA LEU A 44 -4.23 -7.10 -7.41
C LEU A 44 -4.85 -8.51 -7.37
N ALA A 45 -5.14 -9.03 -6.18
CA ALA A 45 -5.77 -10.34 -6.01
C ALA A 45 -7.17 -10.42 -6.62
N LEU A 46 -7.93 -9.32 -6.55
CA LEU A 46 -9.29 -9.24 -7.11
C LEU A 46 -9.32 -9.19 -8.65
N LYS A 47 -8.18 -8.98 -9.32
CA LYS A 47 -8.03 -8.97 -10.79
C LYS A 47 -9.07 -8.09 -11.53
N GLY A 48 -9.57 -7.05 -10.87
CA GLY A 48 -10.57 -6.14 -11.44
C GLY A 48 -9.95 -5.01 -12.26
N ARG A 49 -10.80 -4.12 -12.79
CA ARG A 49 -10.37 -2.91 -13.52
C ARG A 49 -9.44 -2.00 -12.69
N GLN A 50 -9.56 -2.04 -11.37
CA GLN A 50 -8.75 -1.26 -10.44
C GLN A 50 -7.46 -1.96 -10.00
N ALA A 51 -7.19 -3.20 -10.45
CA ALA A 51 -5.97 -3.94 -10.08
C ALA A 51 -4.66 -3.16 -10.33
N PRO A 52 -4.50 -2.37 -11.42
CA PRO A 52 -3.30 -1.57 -11.61
C PRO A 52 -3.02 -0.57 -10.47
N LEU A 53 -4.06 -0.06 -9.80
CA LEU A 53 -3.90 0.88 -8.69
C LEU A 53 -3.17 0.23 -7.50
N GLY A 54 -3.19 -1.09 -7.40
CA GLY A 54 -2.45 -1.82 -6.36
C GLY A 54 -0.95 -1.51 -6.36
N TRP A 55 -0.37 -1.25 -7.53
CA TRP A 55 1.04 -0.85 -7.64
C TRP A 55 1.32 0.54 -7.06
N LEU A 56 0.36 1.48 -7.13
CA LEU A 56 0.48 2.78 -6.47
C LEU A 56 0.42 2.65 -4.95
N PHE A 57 -0.47 1.79 -4.45
CA PHE A 57 -0.56 1.48 -3.02
C PHE A 57 0.72 0.81 -2.50
N PHE A 58 1.32 -0.10 -3.27
CA PHE A 58 2.63 -0.65 -2.93
C PHE A 58 3.74 0.41 -2.93
N ALA A 59 3.78 1.31 -3.92
CA ALA A 59 4.76 2.40 -3.92
C ALA A 59 4.63 3.27 -2.66
N ALA A 60 3.41 3.68 -2.29
CA ALA A 60 3.15 4.43 -1.05
C ALA A 60 3.54 3.64 0.21
N SER A 61 3.24 2.34 0.25
CA SER A 61 3.60 1.44 1.35
C SER A 61 5.13 1.36 1.53
N ASN A 62 5.87 1.16 0.44
CA ASN A 62 7.32 0.98 0.48
C ASN A 62 8.05 2.25 0.97
N ILE A 63 7.54 3.46 0.66
CA ILE A 63 8.09 4.72 1.20
C ILE A 63 7.97 4.76 2.73
N GLY A 64 6.82 4.33 3.26
CA GLY A 64 6.61 4.22 4.70
C GLY A 64 7.54 3.19 5.33
N TRP A 65 7.67 2.00 4.72
CA TRP A 65 8.57 0.96 5.22
C TRP A 65 10.05 1.31 5.11
N LEU A 66 10.48 2.06 4.10
CA LEU A 66 11.85 2.61 4.01
C LEU A 66 12.14 3.55 5.18
N SER A 67 11.22 4.48 5.45
CA SER A 67 11.33 5.43 6.55
C SER A 67 11.39 4.72 7.90
N PHE A 68 10.53 3.71 8.10
CA PHE A 68 10.51 2.88 9.31
C PHE A 68 11.79 2.07 9.47
N ALA A 69 12.23 1.35 8.43
CA ALA A 69 13.41 0.50 8.48
C ALA A 69 14.69 1.30 8.73
N ASN A 70 14.81 2.49 8.13
CA ASN A 70 15.92 3.41 8.38
C ASN A 70 15.91 3.92 9.83
N GLY A 71 14.74 4.35 10.33
CA GLY A 71 14.59 4.85 11.71
C GLY A 71 14.91 3.82 12.80
N HIS A 72 14.75 2.53 12.50
CA HIS A 72 14.99 1.42 13.44
C HIS A 72 16.25 0.60 13.14
N GLY A 73 17.06 1.01 12.14
CA GLY A 73 18.31 0.33 11.79
C GLY A 73 18.14 -1.05 11.13
N HIS A 74 16.97 -1.36 10.56
CA HIS A 74 16.70 -2.64 9.89
C HIS A 74 17.25 -2.66 8.45
N GLN A 75 18.57 -2.86 8.31
CA GLN A 75 19.28 -2.74 7.02
C GLN A 75 18.76 -3.67 5.93
N PHE A 76 18.51 -4.95 6.23
CA PHE A 76 18.01 -5.89 5.22
C PHE A 76 16.56 -5.61 4.81
N MET A 77 15.73 -5.18 5.75
CA MET A 77 14.38 -4.71 5.45
C MET A 77 14.45 -3.48 4.54
N PHE A 78 15.34 -2.53 4.84
CA PHE A 78 15.53 -1.34 4.01
C PHE A 78 15.89 -1.70 2.55
N VAL A 79 16.89 -2.58 2.36
CA VAL A 79 17.28 -3.07 1.02
C VAL A 79 16.12 -3.79 0.32
N GLN A 80 15.37 -4.63 1.05
CA GLN A 80 14.19 -5.29 0.51
C GLN A 80 13.14 -4.28 0.02
N GLN A 81 12.90 -3.19 0.77
CA GLN A 81 11.94 -2.16 0.38
C GLN A 81 12.41 -1.33 -0.82
N ILE A 82 13.73 -1.17 -1.02
CA ILE A 82 14.26 -0.62 -2.29
C ILE A 82 13.89 -1.54 -3.45
N GLY A 83 14.13 -2.85 -3.31
CA GLY A 83 13.77 -3.84 -4.33
C GLY A 83 12.27 -3.79 -4.66
N PHE A 84 11.41 -3.77 -3.63
CA PHE A 84 9.96 -3.63 -3.82
C PHE A 84 9.54 -2.28 -4.40
N SER A 85 10.26 -1.20 -4.11
CA SER A 85 10.01 0.11 -4.74
C SER A 85 10.26 0.04 -6.24
N ILE A 86 11.39 -0.55 -6.66
CA ILE A 86 11.70 -0.78 -8.08
C ILE A 86 10.62 -1.64 -8.73
N THR A 87 10.25 -2.77 -8.12
CA THR A 87 9.18 -3.64 -8.61
C THR A 87 7.84 -2.91 -8.74
N SER A 88 7.51 -2.04 -7.78
CA SER A 88 6.29 -1.23 -7.82
C SER A 88 6.31 -0.24 -8.99
N LEU A 89 7.45 0.39 -9.27
CA LEU A 89 7.63 1.26 -10.43
C LEU A 89 7.48 0.50 -11.75
N VAL A 90 8.05 -0.71 -11.85
CA VAL A 90 7.87 -1.59 -13.03
C VAL A 90 6.39 -1.95 -13.21
N GLY A 91 5.70 -2.26 -12.11
CA GLY A 91 4.26 -2.51 -12.11
C GLY A 91 3.44 -1.31 -12.60
N ILE A 92 3.73 -0.11 -12.08
CA ILE A 92 3.10 1.15 -12.53
C ILE A 92 3.35 1.37 -14.03
N TYR A 93 4.59 1.24 -14.48
CA TYR A 93 4.93 1.43 -15.90
C TYR A 93 4.15 0.46 -16.80
N THR A 94 4.14 -0.82 -16.43
CA THR A 94 3.59 -1.89 -17.27
C THR A 94 2.06 -1.91 -17.26
N TRP A 95 1.42 -1.62 -16.13
CA TRP A 95 -0.04 -1.78 -15.97
C TRP A 95 -0.81 -0.47 -16.06
N ILE A 96 -0.15 0.68 -15.90
CA ILE A 96 -0.80 2.00 -15.94
C ILE A 96 -0.29 2.80 -17.14
N ILE A 97 1.03 3.00 -17.23
CA ILE A 97 1.60 3.94 -18.21
C ILE A 97 1.47 3.39 -19.63
N VAL A 98 1.95 2.17 -19.90
CA VAL A 98 1.89 1.57 -21.25
C VAL A 98 0.44 1.52 -21.78
N PRO A 99 -0.55 0.95 -21.05
CA PRO A 99 -1.93 0.92 -21.54
C PRO A 99 -2.54 2.32 -21.75
N ALA A 100 -2.18 3.31 -20.93
CA ALA A 100 -2.68 4.67 -21.09
C ALA A 100 -2.12 5.34 -22.35
N VAL A 101 -0.84 5.13 -22.64
CA VAL A 101 -0.18 5.63 -23.86
C VAL A 101 -0.77 4.97 -25.10
N ASP A 102 -0.94 3.65 -25.09
CA ASP A 102 -1.50 2.90 -26.21
C ASP A 102 -2.94 3.37 -26.51
N HIS A 103 -3.77 3.51 -25.48
CA HIS A 103 -5.13 4.00 -25.65
C HIS A 103 -5.18 5.43 -26.21
N HIS A 104 -4.26 6.29 -25.76
CA HIS A 104 -4.16 7.66 -26.29
C HIS A 104 -3.72 7.67 -27.76
N TYR A 105 -2.73 6.84 -28.12
CA TYR A 105 -2.28 6.71 -29.50
C TYR A 105 -3.39 6.21 -30.43
N GLU A 106 -4.13 5.18 -30.03
CA GLU A 106 -5.27 4.68 -30.81
C GLU A 106 -6.33 5.76 -31.04
N GLN A 107 -6.63 6.58 -30.03
CA GLN A 107 -7.56 7.69 -30.17
C GLN A 107 -7.06 8.75 -31.16
N LEU A 108 -5.76 9.05 -31.17
CA LEU A 108 -5.15 9.99 -32.12
C LEU A 108 -5.22 9.45 -33.55
N VAL A 109 -4.89 8.16 -33.75
CA VAL A 109 -4.94 7.51 -35.06
C VAL A 109 -6.37 7.49 -35.60
N ARG A 110 -7.36 7.09 -34.78
CA ARG A 110 -8.80 7.10 -35.15
C ARG A 110 -9.26 8.47 -35.64
N LYS A 111 -8.92 9.53 -34.89
CA LYS A 111 -9.21 10.92 -35.29
C LYS A 111 -8.53 11.31 -36.59
N ALA A 112 -7.28 10.90 -36.81
CA ALA A 112 -6.53 11.24 -38.03
C ALA A 112 -7.07 10.54 -39.29
N ILE A 113 -7.60 9.31 -39.14
CA ILE A 113 -8.20 8.54 -40.24
C ILE A 113 -9.71 8.80 -40.43
N GLY A 114 -10.32 9.67 -39.62
CA GLY A 114 -11.72 10.05 -39.73
C GLY A 114 -12.73 8.99 -39.28
N LEU A 115 -12.32 8.05 -38.40
CA LEU A 115 -13.17 7.05 -37.74
C LEU A 115 -13.49 7.45 -36.29
#